data_AF-R9LS93-F1
#
_entry.id   AF-R9LS93-F1
#
_cell.length_a   1.000
_cell.length_b   1.000
_cell.length_c   1.000
_cell.angle_alpha   90.00
_cell.angle_beta   90.00
_cell.angle_gamma   90.00
#
_symmetry.space_group_name_H-M   'P 1'
#
loop_
_entity.id
_entity.type
_entity.pdbx_description
1 polymer ?
#
loop_
_entity_poly.entity_id
_entity_poly.type
_entity_poly.pdbx_seq_one_letter_code
_entity_poly.pdbx_strand_id
1 'polypeptide(L)'
;MKKIMVIGRVGCGKTTLCQRLFQKELQYQKTQSIELVGGTAIDTPGEYVENRAFYRALVVSGVEADVILLLQDSTDSECRFAPGIQAMFQKPMVGVVTKIDQCRNPAEVERAETFLKLAGVGSIVHISSVTGEGIEELRRHLE
;
A
#
# COMPACT_ATOMS: atom_id res chain seq x y z
N MET A 1 11.97 -10.47 -7.80
CA MET A 1 10.96 -9.67 -7.10
C MET A 1 10.50 -8.57 -8.03
N LYS A 2 9.18 -8.47 -8.25
CA LYS A 2 8.53 -7.51 -9.14
C LYS A 2 8.79 -6.07 -8.70
N LYS A 3 8.82 -5.11 -9.63
CA LYS A 3 8.85 -3.68 -9.33
C LYS A 3 7.48 -3.26 -8.81
N ILE A 4 7.42 -2.76 -7.58
CA ILE A 4 6.16 -2.42 -6.92
C ILE A 4 5.93 -0.92 -6.88
N MET A 5 4.66 -0.51 -6.86
CA MET A 5 4.26 0.85 -6.50
C MET A 5 3.34 0.79 -5.28
N VAL A 6 3.63 1.60 -4.26
CA VAL A 6 2.90 1.58 -3.00
C VAL A 6 2.04 2.83 -2.90
N ILE A 7 0.73 2.64 -2.73
CA ILE A 7 -0.29 3.70 -2.74
C ILE A 7 -1.13 3.58 -1.46
N GLY A 8 -1.36 4.70 -0.77
CA GLY A 8 -2.16 4.73 0.45
C GLY A 8 -1.99 6.03 1.21
N ARG A 9 -2.88 6.29 2.17
CA ARG A 9 -2.93 7.55 2.92
C ARG A 9 -1.64 7.86 3.67
N VAL A 10 -1.42 9.11 4.05
CA VAL A 10 -0.35 9.47 4.98
C VAL A 10 -0.51 8.65 6.28
N GLY A 11 0.59 8.09 6.77
CA GLY A 11 0.59 7.32 8.01
C GLY A 11 0.13 5.87 7.91
N CYS A 12 -0.34 5.37 6.76
CA CYS A 12 -0.80 3.97 6.64
C CYS A 12 0.33 2.91 6.62
N GLY A 13 1.59 3.32 6.77
CA GLY A 13 2.72 2.39 6.89
C GLY A 13 3.46 2.04 5.59
N LYS A 14 3.29 2.80 4.50
CA LYS A 14 3.99 2.61 3.21
C LYS A 14 5.51 2.46 3.36
N THR A 15 6.16 3.49 3.91
CA THR A 15 7.62 3.53 4.06
C THR A 15 8.13 2.41 4.97
N THR A 16 7.43 2.13 6.08
CA THR A 16 7.77 1.02 6.99
C THR A 16 7.65 -0.34 6.31
N LEU A 17 6.61 -0.56 5.49
CA LEU A 17 6.45 -1.77 4.70
C LEU A 17 7.57 -1.92 3.67
N CYS A 18 7.86 -0.87 2.90
CA CYS A 18 8.97 -0.88 1.94
C CYS A 18 10.28 -1.27 2.63
N GLN A 19 10.65 -0.60 3.72
CA GLN A 19 11.86 -0.92 4.48
C GLN A 19 11.90 -2.39 4.93
N ARG A 20 10.77 -2.92 5.42
CA ARG A 20 10.65 -4.32 5.85
C ARG A 20 10.76 -5.32 4.71
N LEU A 21 10.16 -5.04 3.54
CA LEU A 21 10.23 -5.90 2.36
C LEU A 21 11.66 -5.99 1.80
N PHE A 22 12.36 -4.85 1.73
CA PHE A 22 13.70 -4.74 1.13
C PHE A 22 14.87 -4.85 2.11
N GLN A 23 14.62 -5.26 3.36
CA GLN A 23 15.65 -5.53 4.37
C GLN A 23 16.66 -4.38 4.59
N LYS A 24 16.22 -3.11 4.54
CA LYS A 24 17.08 -1.94 4.84
C LYS A 24 16.90 -1.50 6.30
N GLU A 25 17.99 -1.08 6.94
CA GLU A 25 17.97 -0.44 8.26
C GLU A 25 17.06 0.81 8.27
N LEU A 26 16.40 1.07 9.41
CA LEU A 26 15.50 2.20 9.66
C LEU A 26 16.20 3.55 9.43
N GLN A 27 16.14 4.09 8.21
CA GLN A 27 16.42 5.51 7.97
C GLN A 27 15.10 6.25 7.82
N TYR A 28 14.73 7.00 8.86
CA TYR A 28 13.53 7.81 8.89
C TYR A 28 13.79 9.13 8.14
N GLN A 29 13.48 9.19 6.84
CA GLN A 29 13.29 10.44 6.11
C GLN A 29 11.86 10.49 5.59
N LYS A 30 11.15 11.62 5.82
CA LYS A 30 9.83 11.85 5.25
C LYS A 30 9.97 11.96 3.72
N THR A 31 9.39 11.02 3.00
CA THR A 31 9.38 10.97 1.53
C THR A 31 8.59 12.16 0.96
N GLN A 32 9.29 13.11 0.35
CA GLN A 32 8.74 14.29 -0.32
C GLN A 32 8.74 14.14 -1.86
N SER A 33 9.23 13.01 -2.38
CA SER A 33 9.39 12.68 -3.80
C SER A 33 9.20 11.19 -4.07
N ILE A 34 8.97 10.78 -5.33
CA ILE A 34 8.94 9.36 -5.70
C ILE A 34 10.34 8.78 -5.49
N GLU A 35 10.48 7.91 -4.51
CA GLU A 35 11.75 7.27 -4.17
C GLU A 35 11.74 5.79 -4.54
N LEU A 36 12.85 5.33 -5.13
CA LEU A 36 13.12 3.91 -5.37
C LEU A 36 13.67 3.26 -4.09
N VAL A 37 12.79 2.76 -3.22
CA VAL A 37 13.25 1.97 -2.07
C VAL A 37 13.75 0.62 -2.58
N GLY A 38 15.01 0.29 -2.31
CA GLY A 38 15.63 -0.96 -2.78
C GLY A 38 15.78 -1.08 -4.31
N GLY A 39 15.67 0.04 -5.05
CA GLY A 39 15.76 0.05 -6.52
C GLY A 39 14.51 -0.48 -7.25
N THR A 40 13.46 -0.88 -6.53
CA THR A 40 12.31 -1.62 -7.08
C THR A 40 10.96 -1.24 -6.49
N ALA A 41 10.88 -0.36 -5.48
CA ALA A 41 9.60 0.16 -4.98
C ALA A 41 9.45 1.65 -5.23
N ILE A 42 8.36 2.04 -5.89
CA ILE A 42 7.91 3.42 -6.09
C ILE A 42 7.08 3.80 -4.84
N ASP A 43 7.68 4.51 -3.88
CA ASP A 43 6.94 5.08 -2.74
C ASP A 43 6.27 6.39 -3.17
N THR A 44 4.96 6.50 -2.99
CA THR A 44 4.19 7.68 -3.41
C THR A 44 3.81 8.56 -2.22
N PRO A 45 3.78 9.90 -2.38
CA PRO A 45 3.30 10.76 -1.30
C PRO A 45 1.84 10.44 -0.98
N GLY A 46 1.54 10.23 0.31
CA GLY A 46 0.20 9.79 0.72
C GLY A 46 -0.91 10.79 0.39
N GLU A 47 -0.56 12.08 0.27
CA GLU A 47 -1.46 13.16 -0.14
C GLU A 47 -2.02 12.97 -1.57
N TYR A 48 -1.38 12.14 -2.41
CA TYR A 48 -1.81 11.92 -3.80
C TYR A 48 -3.10 11.11 -3.88
N VAL A 49 -3.35 10.25 -2.88
CA VAL A 49 -4.62 9.52 -2.76
C VAL A 49 -5.71 10.43 -2.18
N GLU A 50 -5.33 11.39 -1.34
CA GLU A 50 -6.27 12.31 -0.68
C GLU A 50 -6.79 13.41 -1.61
N ASN A 51 -6.01 13.79 -2.62
CA ASN A 51 -6.40 14.79 -3.61
C ASN A 51 -6.49 14.18 -5.02
N ARG A 52 -7.72 14.10 -5.54
CA ARG A 52 -8.03 13.53 -6.87
C ARG A 52 -7.29 14.19 -8.02
N ALA A 53 -6.85 15.45 -7.89
CA ALA A 53 -6.03 16.11 -8.90
C ALA A 53 -4.71 15.36 -9.18
N PHE A 54 -4.19 14.62 -8.20
CA PHE A 54 -2.93 13.88 -8.32
C PHE A 54 -3.08 12.44 -8.80
N TYR A 55 -4.30 11.96 -9.08
CA TYR A 55 -4.52 10.60 -9.59
C TYR A 55 -3.80 10.38 -10.93
N ARG A 56 -3.73 11.41 -11.78
CA ARG A 56 -2.96 11.33 -13.04
C ARG A 56 -1.47 11.09 -12.79
N ALA A 57 -0.90 11.72 -11.77
CA ALA A 57 0.49 11.49 -11.40
C ALA A 57 0.70 10.05 -10.93
N LEU A 58 -0.20 9.51 -10.09
CA LEU A 58 -0.15 8.10 -9.69
C LEU A 58 -0.19 7.15 -10.89
N VAL A 59 -1.13 7.35 -11.82
CA VAL A 59 -1.27 6.49 -13.00
C VAL A 59 0.00 6.52 -13.86
N VAL A 60 0.57 7.71 -14.11
CA VAL A 60 1.81 7.85 -14.88
C VAL A 60 2.98 7.16 -14.17
N SER A 61 3.12 7.32 -12.85
CA SER A 61 4.15 6.62 -12.08
C SER A 61 3.97 5.10 -12.08
N GLY A 62 2.73 4.62 -12.09
CA GLY A 62 2.40 3.19 -12.12
C GLY A 62 2.74 2.48 -13.43
N VAL A 63 3.05 3.21 -14.51
CA VAL A 63 3.47 2.62 -15.79
C VAL A 63 4.70 1.73 -15.61
N GLU A 64 5.67 2.18 -14.82
CA GLU A 64 6.91 1.47 -14.56
C GLU A 64 6.80 0.35 -13.51
N ALA A 65 5.65 0.20 -12.85
CA ALA A 65 5.43 -0.85 -11.86
C ALA A 65 4.93 -2.13 -12.53
N ASP A 66 5.37 -3.27 -12.01
CA ASP A 66 4.83 -4.59 -12.32
C ASP A 66 3.59 -4.89 -11.48
N VAL A 67 3.54 -4.42 -10.22
CA VAL A 67 2.45 -4.63 -9.27
C VAL A 67 2.16 -3.36 -8.47
N ILE A 68 0.89 -3.12 -8.15
CA ILE A 68 0.48 -2.02 -7.28
C ILE A 68 0.00 -2.57 -5.95
N LEU A 69 0.52 -2.02 -4.86
CA LEU A 69 0.06 -2.27 -3.51
C LEU A 69 -0.84 -1.11 -3.05
N LEU A 70 -2.11 -1.40 -2.77
CA LEU A 70 -3.03 -0.46 -2.11
C LEU A 70 -3.05 -0.74 -0.62
N LEU A 71 -2.53 0.20 0.18
CA LEU A 71 -2.42 0.08 1.63
C LEU A 71 -3.56 0.79 2.34
N GLN A 72 -4.33 0.03 3.11
CA GLN A 72 -5.32 0.54 4.04
C GLN A 72 -4.88 0.25 5.48
N ASP A 73 -4.79 1.28 6.30
CA ASP A 73 -4.57 1.13 7.74
C ASP A 73 -5.80 0.51 8.38
N SER A 74 -5.62 -0.57 9.13
CA SER A 74 -6.71 -1.26 9.82
C SER A 74 -7.39 -0.38 10.88
N THR A 75 -6.66 0.52 11.52
CA THR A 75 -7.20 1.44 12.54
C THR A 75 -7.93 2.64 11.93
N ASP A 76 -7.79 2.85 10.63
CA ASP A 76 -8.41 3.96 9.92
C ASP A 76 -9.88 3.66 9.62
N SER A 77 -10.75 4.59 10.00
CA SER A 77 -12.19 4.50 9.75
C SER A 77 -12.59 5.08 8.39
N GLU A 78 -11.67 5.74 7.69
CA GLU A 78 -11.94 6.36 6.40
C GLU A 78 -11.24 5.64 5.25
N CYS A 79 -11.93 5.58 4.10
CA CYS A 79 -11.34 5.20 2.83
C CYS A 79 -11.15 6.44 1.96
N ARG A 80 -9.94 6.62 1.42
CA ARG A 80 -9.62 7.71 0.48
C ARG A 80 -9.47 7.23 -0.97
N PHE A 81 -9.57 5.93 -1.20
CA PHE A 81 -9.59 5.37 -2.54
C PHE A 81 -10.94 5.64 -3.21
N ALA A 82 -10.93 6.08 -4.47
CA ALA A 82 -12.14 6.07 -5.27
C ALA A 82 -12.61 4.60 -5.47
N PRO A 83 -13.93 4.34 -5.45
CA PRO A 83 -14.43 3.02 -5.84
C PRO A 83 -13.94 2.63 -7.24
N GLY A 84 -13.44 1.40 -7.39
CA GLY A 84 -12.90 0.90 -8.66
C GLY A 84 -11.63 1.57 -9.17
N ILE A 85 -10.88 2.29 -8.30
CA ILE A 85 -9.60 2.95 -8.66
C ILE A 85 -8.62 2.02 -9.38
N GLN A 86 -8.68 0.71 -9.11
CA GLN A 86 -7.90 -0.33 -9.77
C GLN A 86 -7.95 -0.25 -11.31
N ALA A 87 -9.11 0.09 -11.88
CA ALA A 87 -9.31 0.12 -13.32
C ALA A 87 -8.45 1.18 -14.03
N MET A 88 -8.02 2.23 -13.34
CA MET A 88 -7.18 3.29 -13.93
C MET A 88 -5.74 2.84 -14.16
N PHE A 89 -5.25 1.86 -13.39
CA PHE A 89 -3.86 1.44 -13.47
C PHE A 89 -3.62 0.31 -14.45
N GLN A 90 -4.63 -0.55 -14.71
CA GLN A 90 -4.51 -1.72 -15.60
C GLN A 90 -3.30 -2.63 -15.28
N LYS A 91 -2.90 -2.68 -14.01
CA LYS A 91 -1.81 -3.51 -13.48
C LYS A 91 -2.37 -4.51 -12.46
N PRO A 92 -1.68 -5.65 -12.23
CA PRO A 92 -1.93 -6.48 -11.06
C PRO A 92 -1.92 -5.64 -9.78
N MET A 93 -2.91 -5.86 -8.92
CA MET A 93 -3.11 -5.06 -7.72
C MET A 93 -3.36 -5.96 -6.52
N VAL A 94 -2.64 -5.71 -5.44
CA VAL A 94 -2.79 -6.40 -4.15
C VAL A 94 -3.16 -5.37 -3.10
N GLY A 95 -4.19 -5.68 -2.33
CA GLY A 95 -4.61 -4.89 -1.19
C GLY A 95 -3.83 -5.33 0.03
N VAL A 96 -3.43 -4.38 0.84
CA VAL A 96 -2.65 -4.65 2.05
C VAL A 96 -3.32 -3.94 3.21
N VAL A 97 -3.88 -4.71 4.14
CA VAL A 97 -4.38 -4.17 5.40
C VAL A 97 -3.20 -4.10 6.36
N THR A 98 -2.81 -2.90 6.76
CA THR A 98 -1.62 -2.67 7.59
C THR A 98 -1.97 -2.48 9.07
N LYS A 99 -0.95 -2.58 9.92
CA LYS A 99 -1.02 -2.32 11.37
C LYS A 99 -2.02 -3.21 12.13
N ILE A 100 -2.22 -4.45 11.70
CA ILE A 100 -3.15 -5.37 12.36
C ILE A 100 -2.79 -5.63 13.84
N ASP A 101 -1.53 -5.40 14.22
CA ASP A 101 -1.05 -5.41 15.60
C ASP A 101 -1.67 -4.33 16.50
N GLN A 102 -2.26 -3.28 15.91
CA GLN A 102 -2.88 -2.17 16.63
C GLN A 102 -4.40 -2.28 16.73
N CYS A 103 -4.99 -3.29 16.07
CA CYS A 103 -6.43 -3.51 16.12
C CYS A 103 -6.88 -3.88 17.53
N ARG A 104 -7.97 -3.24 17.96
CA ARG A 104 -8.65 -3.57 19.22
C ARG A 104 -9.87 -4.45 19.00
N ASN A 105 -10.36 -4.50 17.76
CA ASN A 105 -11.55 -5.26 17.37
C ASN A 105 -11.37 -5.83 15.95
N PRO A 106 -11.69 -7.12 15.71
CA PRO A 106 -11.70 -7.71 14.36
C PRO A 106 -12.48 -6.90 13.30
N ALA A 107 -13.54 -6.19 13.69
CA ALA A 107 -14.34 -5.35 12.79
C ALA A 107 -13.52 -4.22 12.12
N GLU A 108 -12.39 -3.80 12.71
CA GLU A 108 -11.50 -2.80 12.14
C GLU A 108 -10.79 -3.34 10.88
N VAL A 109 -10.30 -4.58 10.96
CA VAL A 109 -9.67 -5.29 9.84
C VAL A 109 -10.68 -5.56 8.73
N GLU A 110 -11.88 -6.02 9.07
CA GLU A 110 -12.97 -6.29 8.12
C GLU A 110 -13.40 -5.03 7.35
N ARG A 111 -13.47 -3.88 8.05
CA ARG A 111 -13.78 -2.59 7.41
C ARG A 111 -12.68 -2.18 6.43
N ALA A 112 -11.41 -2.28 6.83
CA ALA A 112 -10.28 -1.97 5.96
C ALA A 112 -10.26 -2.88 4.71
N GLU A 113 -10.56 -4.17 4.87
CA GLU A 113 -10.68 -5.11 3.77
C GLU A 113 -11.85 -4.74 2.84
N THR A 114 -12.99 -4.34 3.39
CA THR A 114 -14.14 -3.87 2.62
C THR A 114 -13.79 -2.65 1.77
N PHE A 115 -13.01 -1.71 2.30
CA PHE A 115 -12.53 -0.55 1.54
C PHE A 115 -11.64 -0.95 0.35
N LEU A 116 -10.74 -1.91 0.54
CA LEU A 116 -9.90 -2.42 -0.55
C LEU A 116 -10.71 -3.18 -1.60
N LYS A 117 -11.71 -3.97 -1.19
CA LYS A 117 -12.66 -4.61 -2.11
C LYS A 117 -13.43 -3.58 -2.95
N LEU A 118 -13.93 -2.52 -2.33
CA LEU A 118 -14.60 -1.42 -3.04
C LEU A 118 -13.68 -0.67 -4.00
N ALA A 119 -12.38 -0.60 -3.71
CA ALA A 119 -11.36 -0.06 -4.60
C ALA A 119 -11.11 -0.95 -5.85
N GLY A 120 -11.69 -2.15 -5.90
CA GLY A 120 -11.60 -3.10 -7.03
C GLY A 120 -10.47 -4.12 -6.89
N VAL A 121 -9.91 -4.28 -5.68
CA VAL A 121 -8.82 -5.23 -5.42
C VAL A 121 -9.36 -6.65 -5.25
N GLY A 122 -8.73 -7.63 -5.92
CA GLY A 122 -9.11 -9.04 -5.87
C GLY A 122 -8.37 -9.89 -4.84
N SER A 123 -7.10 -9.60 -4.54
CA SER A 123 -6.31 -10.29 -3.50
C SER A 123 -5.92 -9.31 -2.39
N ILE A 124 -6.12 -9.71 -1.14
CA ILE A 124 -5.87 -8.88 0.04
C ILE A 124 -5.02 -9.67 1.04
N VAL A 125 -3.97 -9.06 1.56
CA VAL A 125 -3.09 -9.60 2.60
C VAL A 125 -3.15 -8.72 3.83
N HIS A 126 -3.26 -9.32 5.01
CA HIS A 126 -3.22 -8.62 6.30
C HIS A 126 -1.81 -8.68 6.87
N ILE A 127 -1.25 -7.54 7.27
CA ILE A 127 0.14 -7.47 7.73
C ILE A 127 0.32 -6.61 8.97
N SER A 128 1.38 -6.94 9.71
CA SER A 128 2.05 -6.02 10.61
C SER A 128 3.53 -5.92 10.25
N SER A 129 3.96 -4.72 9.84
CA SER A 129 5.38 -4.46 9.60
C SER A 129 6.22 -4.46 10.88
N VAL A 130 5.58 -4.35 12.06
CA VAL A 130 6.23 -4.35 13.38
C VAL A 130 6.48 -5.79 13.83
N THR A 131 5.45 -6.64 13.86
CA THR A 131 5.58 -8.04 14.29
C THR A 131 6.18 -8.92 13.19
N GLY A 132 6.04 -8.52 11.92
CA GLY A 132 6.42 -9.30 10.75
C GLY A 132 5.32 -10.24 10.24
N GLU A 133 4.16 -10.26 10.87
CA GLU A 133 3.00 -11.04 10.44
C GLU A 133 2.57 -10.67 9.01
N GLY A 134 2.24 -11.67 8.19
CA GLY A 134 1.79 -11.52 6.81
C GLY A 134 2.85 -11.05 5.80
N ILE A 135 4.05 -10.65 6.24
CA ILE A 135 5.10 -10.15 5.34
C ILE A 135 5.56 -11.22 4.35
N GLU A 136 5.70 -12.47 4.78
CA GLU A 136 6.14 -13.56 3.90
C GLU A 136 5.05 -13.97 2.90
N GLU A 137 3.79 -13.88 3.29
CA GLU A 137 2.66 -14.06 2.37
C GLU A 137 2.63 -12.96 1.31
N LEU A 138 2.85 -11.72 1.72
CA LEU A 138 2.96 -10.60 0.78
C LEU A 138 4.15 -10.79 -0.17
N ARG A 139 5.31 -11.28 0.31
CA ARG A 139 6.46 -11.55 -0.56
C ARG A 139 6.14 -12.56 -1.66
N ARG A 140 5.44 -13.66 -1.34
CA ARG A 140 5.02 -14.66 -2.35
C ARG A 140 4.13 -14.07 -3.45
N HIS A 141 3.33 -13.05 -3.14
CA HIS A 141 2.54 -12.34 -4.17
C HIS A 141 3.40 -11.45 -5.09
N LEU A 142 4.58 -11.05 -4.63
CA LEU A 142 5.51 -10.14 -5.30
C LEU A 142 6.66 -10.84 -6.04
N GLU A 143 6.75 -12.17 -5.93
CA GLU A 143 7.58 -13.03 -6.80
C GLU A 143 6.93 -13.17 -8.18
#